data_AF-A0A9B0X1Q5-F1
#
_entry.id   AF-A0A9B0X1Q5-F1
#
_cell.length_a   1.000
_cell.length_b   1.000
_cell.length_c   1.000
_cell.angle_alpha   90.00
_cell.angle_beta   90.00
_cell.angle_gamma   90.00
#
_symmetry.space_group_name_H-M   'P 1'
#
loop_
_entity.id
_entity.type
_entity.pdbx_description
1 polymer ?
#
loop_
_entity_poly.entity_id
_entity_poly.type
_entity_poly.pdbx_seq_one_letter_code
_entity_poly.pdbx_strand_id
1 'polypeptide(L)'
;SDGNTRLDMFEHISLMTLESLLKCVFSLDSNCQEKPREYIAAILELSALVAKREQQILLHLDSLYRLTANGRRFRKVCRLVHDFTDAAIQDRRRNLSEQGVDDFLKAKTKS
;
A
#
# COMPACT_ATOMS: atom_id res chain seq x y z
N SER A 1 38.41 -18.48 11.62
CA SER A 1 36.99 -18.67 11.93
C SER A 1 36.19 -17.81 10.98
N ASP A 2 35.70 -18.44 9.92
CA ASP A 2 34.92 -17.80 8.86
C ASP A 2 33.59 -17.28 9.39
N GLY A 3 33.32 -16.00 9.14
CA GLY A 3 32.11 -15.33 9.59
C GLY A 3 31.59 -14.34 8.56
N ASN A 4 31.53 -14.74 7.29
CA ASN A 4 30.87 -13.94 6.25
C ASN A 4 29.41 -14.35 6.12
N THR A 5 28.56 -13.94 7.05
CA THR A 5 27.10 -14.04 6.91
C THR A 5 26.63 -12.98 5.91
N ARG A 6 26.36 -13.41 4.67
CA ARG A 6 25.68 -12.59 3.66
C ARG A 6 24.20 -12.52 4.02
N LEU A 7 23.78 -11.38 4.56
CA LEU A 7 22.38 -11.14 4.95
C LEU A 7 21.67 -10.42 3.80
N ASP A 8 20.59 -11.02 3.29
CA ASP A 8 19.74 -10.39 2.27
C ASP A 8 18.87 -9.31 2.91
N MET A 9 19.21 -8.04 2.63
CA MET A 9 18.51 -6.88 3.17
C MET A 9 17.40 -6.36 2.26
N PHE A 10 17.17 -6.94 1.08
CA PHE A 10 16.21 -6.38 0.12
C PHE A 10 14.79 -6.37 0.67
N GLU A 11 14.35 -7.46 1.28
CA GLU A 11 13.03 -7.57 1.90
C GLU A 11 12.88 -6.58 3.08
N HIS A 12 13.89 -6.49 3.93
CA HIS A 12 13.89 -5.62 5.11
C HIS A 12 13.83 -4.13 4.73
N ILE A 13 14.62 -3.71 3.74
CA ILE A 13 14.63 -2.32 3.25
C ILE A 13 13.32 -2.00 2.53
N SER A 14 12.79 -2.94 1.73
CA SER A 14 11.51 -2.78 1.03
C SER A 14 10.34 -2.64 2.01
N LEU A 15 10.34 -3.44 3.08
CA LEU A 15 9.36 -3.35 4.16
C LEU A 15 9.45 -2.00 4.90
N MET A 16 10.66 -1.60 5.31
CA MET A 16 10.89 -0.33 6.01
C MET A 16 10.51 0.89 5.16
N THR A 17 10.87 0.91 3.89
CA THR A 17 10.51 2.01 2.97
C THR A 17 9.00 2.10 2.78
N LEU A 18 8.32 0.97 2.66
CA LEU A 18 6.88 0.96 2.52
C LEU A 18 6.15 1.33 3.81
N GLU A 19 6.63 0.89 4.97
CA GLU A 19 6.11 1.36 6.28
C GLU A 19 6.30 2.88 6.46
N SER A 20 7.46 3.41 6.08
CA SER A 20 7.71 4.85 6.10
C SER A 20 6.75 5.60 5.18
N LEU A 21 6.52 5.09 3.97
CA LEU A 21 5.51 5.64 3.06
C LEU A 21 4.11 5.58 3.65
N LEU A 22 3.70 4.47 4.26
CA LEU A 22 2.38 4.34 4.86
C LEU A 22 2.17 5.33 6.01
N LYS A 23 3.17 5.50 6.87
CA LYS A 23 3.15 6.51 7.94
C LYS A 23 3.12 7.93 7.38
N CYS A 24 3.94 8.24 6.39
CA CYS A 24 4.02 9.59 5.82
C CYS A 24 2.76 9.96 5.03
N VAL A 25 2.29 9.07 4.16
CA VAL A 25 1.17 9.34 3.23
C VAL A 25 -0.16 9.16 3.93
N PHE A 26 -0.35 8.06 4.65
CA PHE A 26 -1.64 7.72 5.26
C PHE A 26 -1.76 8.12 6.73
N SER A 27 -0.66 8.56 7.37
CA SER A 27 -0.64 8.84 8.83
C SER A 27 -1.12 7.63 9.65
N LEU A 28 -0.82 6.43 9.17
CA LEU A 28 -1.27 5.17 9.73
C LEU A 28 -0.16 4.60 10.62
N ASP A 29 -0.39 4.57 11.94
CA ASP A 29 0.55 3.94 12.87
C ASP A 29 0.39 2.43 12.83
N SER A 30 1.36 1.77 12.20
CA SER A 30 1.38 0.33 11.92
C SER A 30 1.66 -0.57 13.14
N ASN A 31 1.29 -0.15 14.35
CA ASN A 31 1.45 -0.95 15.59
C ASN A 31 0.57 -2.22 15.65
N CYS A 32 -0.12 -2.59 14.56
CA CYS A 32 -0.87 -3.84 14.42
C CYS A 32 -0.43 -4.56 13.13
N GLN A 33 0.40 -5.57 13.34
CA GLN A 33 1.21 -6.28 12.37
C GLN A 33 0.41 -7.43 11.72
N GLU A 34 0.00 -7.27 10.44
CA GLU A 34 -0.28 -8.36 9.45
C GLU A 34 -0.74 -7.77 8.12
N LYS A 35 -1.71 -6.85 8.15
CA LYS A 35 -2.29 -6.20 6.95
C LYS A 35 -1.28 -5.48 6.03
N PRO A 36 -0.21 -4.80 6.54
CA PRO A 36 0.77 -4.16 5.67
C PRO A 36 1.53 -5.16 4.80
N ARG A 37 1.74 -6.41 5.26
CA ARG A 37 2.51 -7.42 4.51
C ARG A 37 1.79 -7.87 3.25
N GLU A 38 0.48 -8.11 3.34
CA GLU A 38 -0.33 -8.46 2.16
C GLU A 38 -0.39 -7.31 1.16
N TYR A 39 -0.52 -6.07 1.64
CA TYR A 39 -0.48 -4.87 0.81
C TYR A 39 0.87 -4.70 0.10
N ILE A 40 1.99 -4.93 0.79
CA ILE A 40 3.33 -4.91 0.21
C ILE A 40 3.48 -5.98 -0.87
N ALA A 41 3.10 -7.22 -0.57
CA ALA A 41 3.15 -8.31 -1.53
C ALA A 41 2.33 -8.00 -2.78
N ALA A 42 1.14 -7.40 -2.60
CA ALA A 42 0.29 -6.95 -3.70
C ALA A 42 0.96 -5.85 -4.56
N ILE A 43 1.60 -4.85 -3.95
CA ILE A 43 2.34 -3.81 -4.69
C ILE A 43 3.52 -4.39 -5.45
N LEU A 44 4.29 -5.29 -4.84
CA LEU A 44 5.42 -5.95 -5.50
C LEU A 44 4.95 -6.79 -6.68
N GLU A 45 3.84 -7.52 -6.52
CA GLU A 45 3.24 -8.28 -7.61
C GLU A 45 2.75 -7.38 -8.76
N LEU A 46 2.09 -6.26 -8.45
CA LEU A 46 1.70 -5.27 -9.46
C LEU A 46 2.92 -4.72 -10.20
N SER A 47 3.98 -4.37 -9.47
CA SER A 47 5.21 -3.84 -10.05
C SER A 47 5.86 -4.84 -11.01
N ALA A 48 5.90 -6.12 -10.65
CA ALA A 48 6.38 -7.18 -11.52
C ALA A 48 5.50 -7.37 -12.77
N LEU A 49 4.17 -7.29 -12.63
CA LEU A 49 3.24 -7.37 -13.76
C LEU A 49 3.35 -6.18 -14.71
N VAL A 50 3.58 -4.97 -14.19
CA VAL A 50 3.84 -3.77 -15.01
C VAL A 50 5.17 -3.92 -15.74
N ALA A 51 6.25 -4.27 -15.05
CA ALA A 51 7.56 -4.47 -15.67
C ALA A 51 7.52 -5.53 -16.78
N LYS A 52 6.75 -6.62 -16.58
CA LYS A 52 6.54 -7.65 -17.60
C LYS A 52 5.74 -7.13 -18.80
N ARG A 53 4.76 -6.26 -18.57
CA ARG A 53 3.96 -5.62 -19.62
C ARG A 53 4.81 -4.67 -20.48
N GLU A 54 5.69 -3.90 -19.86
CA GLU A 54 6.61 -2.98 -20.57
C GLU A 54 7.52 -3.70 -21.58
N GLN A 55 7.87 -4.97 -21.33
CA GLN A 55 8.67 -5.77 -22.27
C GLN A 55 7.86 -6.34 -23.44
N GLN A 56 6.53 -6.19 -23.46
CA GLN A 56 5.65 -6.80 -24.46
C GLN A 56 4.77 -5.76 -25.15
N ILE A 57 5.30 -5.17 -26.23
CA ILE A 57 4.67 -4.02 -26.93
C ILE A 57 3.21 -4.29 -27.33
N LEU A 58 2.92 -5.52 -27.79
CA LEU A 58 1.56 -5.93 -28.19
C LEU A 58 0.54 -5.89 -27.04
N LEU A 59 1.00 -5.92 -25.78
CA LEU A 59 0.17 -5.87 -24.58
C LEU A 59 0.00 -4.45 -24.01
N HIS A 60 0.54 -3.40 -24.64
CA HIS A 60 0.16 -2.01 -24.29
C HIS A 60 -1.30 -1.73 -24.60
N LEU A 61 -1.91 -2.46 -25.56
CA LEU A 61 -3.33 -2.39 -25.80
C LEU A 61 -4.10 -2.95 -24.60
N ASP A 62 -4.71 -2.05 -23.82
CA ASP A 62 -5.42 -2.36 -22.58
C ASP A 62 -6.49 -3.45 -22.75
N SER A 63 -7.24 -3.41 -23.85
CA SER A 63 -8.29 -4.40 -24.13
C SER A 63 -7.72 -5.81 -24.27
N LEU A 64 -6.62 -5.96 -25.02
CA LEU A 64 -5.93 -7.23 -25.20
C LEU A 64 -5.31 -7.70 -23.88
N TYR A 65 -4.67 -6.79 -23.16
CA TYR A 65 -4.04 -7.13 -21.88
C TYR A 65 -5.07 -7.65 -20.87
N ARG A 66 -6.25 -7.04 -20.77
CA ARG A 66 -7.35 -7.47 -19.88
C ARG A 66 -7.83 -8.89 -20.16
N LEU A 67 -7.70 -9.38 -21.39
CA LEU A 67 -8.06 -10.75 -21.78
C LEU A 67 -6.97 -11.78 -21.43
N THR A 68 -5.75 -11.33 -21.13
CA THR A 68 -4.66 -12.23 -20.70
C THR A 68 -4.83 -12.67 -19.24
N ALA A 69 -4.20 -13.79 -18.87
CA ALA A 69 -4.14 -14.23 -17.47
C ALA A 69 -3.45 -13.17 -16.58
N ASN A 70 -2.38 -12.54 -17.08
CA ASN A 70 -1.65 -11.49 -16.38
C ASN A 70 -2.53 -10.26 -16.15
N GLY A 71 -3.28 -9.80 -17.16
CA GLY A 71 -4.18 -8.65 -17.00
C GLY A 71 -5.36 -8.93 -16.07
N ARG A 72 -5.92 -10.16 -16.08
CA ARG A 72 -6.92 -10.57 -15.08
C ARG A 72 -6.34 -10.58 -13.66
N ARG A 73 -5.12 -11.08 -13.50
CA ARG A 73 -4.42 -11.11 -12.20
C ARG A 73 -4.09 -9.70 -11.73
N PHE A 74 -3.52 -8.85 -12.59
CA PHE A 74 -3.29 -7.43 -12.36
C PHE A 74 -4.54 -6.73 -11.83
N ARG A 75 -5.70 -6.92 -12.48
CA ARG A 75 -6.96 -6.32 -12.04
C ARG A 75 -7.46 -6.84 -10.69
N LYS A 76 -7.13 -8.07 -10.30
CA LYS A 76 -7.48 -8.59 -8.96
C LYS A 76 -6.59 -7.94 -7.90
N VAL A 77 -5.29 -7.88 -8.15
CA VAL A 77 -4.33 -7.30 -7.19
C VAL A 77 -4.52 -5.79 -7.06
N CYS A 78 -4.79 -5.06 -8.15
CA CYS A 78 -5.15 -3.64 -8.09
C CYS A 78 -6.37 -3.39 -7.22
N ARG A 79 -7.39 -4.27 -7.28
CA ARG A 79 -8.56 -4.13 -6.41
C ARG A 79 -8.19 -4.26 -4.94
N LEU A 80 -7.39 -5.26 -4.57
CA LEU A 80 -6.92 -5.42 -3.19
C LEU A 80 -6.17 -4.18 -2.69
N VAL A 81 -5.27 -3.62 -3.51
CA VAL A 81 -4.52 -2.39 -3.16
C VAL A 81 -5.45 -1.20 -2.97
N HIS A 82 -6.45 -1.03 -3.85
CA HIS A 82 -7.44 0.03 -3.71
C HIS A 82 -8.32 -0.16 -2.48
N ASP A 83 -8.82 -1.38 -2.22
CA ASP A 83 -9.65 -1.67 -1.05
C ASP A 83 -8.92 -1.31 0.25
N PHE A 84 -7.63 -1.63 0.35
CA PHE A 84 -6.78 -1.25 1.48
C PHE A 84 -6.64 0.27 1.60
N THR A 85 -6.36 0.95 0.48
CA THR A 85 -6.16 2.40 0.44
C THR A 85 -7.44 3.16 0.78
N ASP A 86 -8.58 2.71 0.26
CA ASP A 86 -9.90 3.29 0.54
C ASP A 86 -10.27 3.15 2.01
N ALA A 87 -9.99 2.00 2.63
CA ALA A 87 -10.17 1.80 4.07
C ALA A 87 -9.31 2.79 4.88
N ALA A 88 -8.02 2.93 4.55
CA ALA A 88 -7.13 3.87 5.21
C ALA A 88 -7.61 5.33 5.09
N ILE A 89 -8.12 5.72 3.92
CA ILE A 89 -8.69 7.06 3.69
C ILE A 89 -9.96 7.25 4.54
N GLN A 90 -10.85 6.27 4.59
CA GLN A 90 -12.07 6.34 5.38
C GLN A 90 -11.78 6.48 6.87
N ASP A 91 -10.83 5.69 7.40
CA ASP A 91 -10.41 5.76 8.79
C ASP A 91 -9.84 7.14 9.13
N ARG A 92 -8.97 7.69 8.27
CA ARG A 92 -8.43 9.04 8.44
C ARG A 92 -9.52 10.11 8.45
N ARG A 93 -10.52 10.01 7.57
CA ARG A 93 -11.64 10.96 7.53
C ARG A 93 -12.48 10.91 8.82
N ARG A 94 -12.68 9.73 9.39
CA ARG A 94 -13.38 9.56 10.68
C ARG A 94 -12.60 10.22 11.82
N ASN A 95 -11.31 9.90 11.95
CA ASN A 95 -10.45 10.47 12.99
C ASN A 95 -10.39 12.01 12.93
N LEU A 96 -10.29 12.58 11.73
CA LEU A 96 -10.30 14.04 11.56
C LEU A 96 -11.64 14.68 11.93
N SER A 97 -12.76 14.01 11.64
CA SER A 97 -14.08 14.48 12.05
C SER A 97 -14.22 14.48 13.57
N GLU A 98 -13.73 13.44 14.25
CA GLU A 98 -13.77 13.35 15.71
C GLU A 98 -12.85 14.38 16.38
N GLN A 99 -11.64 14.57 15.86
CA GLN A 99 -10.70 15.59 16.34
C GLN A 99 -11.30 17.01 16.24
N GLY A 100 -11.92 17.35 15.10
CA GLY A 100 -12.55 18.65 14.91
C GLY A 100 -13.74 18.89 15.83
N VAL A 101 -14.49 17.83 16.17
CA VAL A 101 -15.57 17.88 17.17
C VAL A 101 -15.00 18.10 18.57
N ASP A 102 -13.91 17.41 18.93
CA ASP A 102 -13.27 17.53 20.24
C ASP A 102 -12.66 18.93 20.46
N ASP A 103 -12.03 19.49 19.42
CA ASP A 103 -11.49 20.86 19.44
C ASP A 103 -12.61 21.91 19.54
N PHE A 104 -13.72 21.71 18.85
CA PHE A 104 -14.91 22.56 18.97
C PHE A 104 -15.52 22.52 20.38
N LEU A 105 -15.63 21.33 20.98
CA LEU A 105 -16.12 21.17 22.36
C LEU A 105 -15.18 21.81 23.39
N LYS A 106 -13.86 21.69 23.21
CA LYS A 106 -12.86 22.37 24.04
C LYS A 106 -12.90 23.89 23.91
N ALA A 107 -13.21 24.43 22.74
CA ALA A 107 -13.39 25.87 22.54
C ALA A 107 -14.64 26.39 23.27
N LYS A 108 -15.74 25.61 23.26
CA LYS A 108 -17.01 25.98 23.89
C LYS A 108 -16.98 25.89 25.43
N THR A 109 -16.13 25.05 26.00
CA THR A 109 -15.96 24.90 27.46
C THR A 109 -14.98 25.91 28.08
N LYS A 110 -14.20 26.63 27.24
CA LYS A 110 -13.29 27.70 27.66
C LYS A 110 -13.87 29.11 27.54
N SER A 111 -15.09 29.25 27.03
CA SER A 111 -15.85 30.50 26.97
C SER A 111 -16.96 30.52 28.01
#